data_AF-A0A535T1L9-F1
#
_entry.id   AF-A0A535T1L9-F1
#
_cell.length_a   1.000
_cell.length_b   1.000
_cell.length_c   1.000
_cell.angle_alpha   90.00
_cell.angle_beta   90.00
_cell.angle_gamma   90.00
#
_symmetry.space_group_name_H-M   'P 1'
#
loop_
_entity.id
_entity.type
_entity.pdbx_description
1 polymer ?
#
loop_
_entity_poly.entity_id
_entity_poly.type
_entity_poly.pdbx_seq_one_letter_code
_entity_poly.pdbx_strand_id
1 'polypeptide(L)'
;MRAECQGQNPLPLLEEAYALARGEFLEDDLYAAWAQPRRHTINGARHRVLFKLVDSYLNDEQVGPAEELLFAALEEDPADEDALCRLMILLVEQERRQEALNLYQYTEDVLQEEQAEPAVYTRELARRIRQGLVLRELGEYYTAMGAQTLSRLGLDGVSRDHGDCFSAKRARLTVTAAPCRGQTPSPYRYRLPRRRSLRQTAPTVG
;
A
#
# COMPACT_ATOMS: atom_id res chain seq x y z
N MET A 1 18.44 23.37 -8.72
CA MET A 1 19.39 22.25 -8.95
C MET A 1 18.64 20.96 -8.66
N ARG A 2 18.67 19.98 -9.57
CA ARG A 2 17.97 18.70 -9.40
C ARG A 2 18.75 17.83 -8.40
N ALA A 3 18.09 17.42 -7.31
CA ALA A 3 18.65 16.52 -6.29
C ALA A 3 18.82 15.06 -6.77
N GLU A 4 18.67 14.82 -8.08
CA GLU A 4 18.62 13.49 -8.69
C GLU A 4 20.01 12.83 -8.86
N CYS A 5 21.10 13.50 -8.48
CA CYS A 5 22.46 13.08 -8.86
C CYS A 5 23.34 12.54 -7.72
N GLN A 6 22.82 12.22 -6.54
CA GLN A 6 23.64 11.62 -5.50
C GLN A 6 22.94 10.38 -4.97
N GLY A 7 23.68 9.29 -4.73
CA GLY A 7 23.21 8.08 -4.04
C GLY A 7 22.82 8.33 -2.59
N GLN A 8 22.08 9.41 -2.35
CA GLN A 8 21.47 9.80 -1.11
C GLN A 8 20.23 8.94 -0.91
N ASN A 9 20.00 8.56 0.34
CA ASN A 9 18.78 7.87 0.73
C ASN A 9 17.56 8.71 0.26
N PRO A 10 16.65 8.16 -0.56
CA PRO A 10 15.50 8.90 -1.09
C PRO A 10 14.43 9.20 -0.03
N LEU A 11 14.49 8.53 1.12
CA LEU A 11 13.53 8.61 2.21
C LEU A 11 13.22 10.05 2.69
N PRO A 12 14.20 10.92 3.04
CA PRO A 12 13.92 12.28 3.47
C PRO A 12 13.18 13.13 2.41
N LEU A 13 13.51 12.95 1.13
CA LEU A 13 12.85 13.67 0.04
C LEU A 13 11.41 13.17 -0.16
N LEU A 14 11.18 11.87 0.03
CA LEU A 14 9.86 11.28 -0.03
C LEU A 14 8.98 11.72 1.16
N GLU A 15 9.55 11.81 2.37
CA GLU A 15 8.85 12.31 3.57
C GLU A 15 8.45 13.78 3.39
N GLU A 16 9.36 14.61 2.88
CA GLU A 16 9.08 16.03 2.59
C GLU A 16 7.98 16.15 1.52
N ALA A 17 8.08 15.38 0.44
CA ALA A 17 7.06 15.37 -0.61
C ALA A 17 5.69 14.93 -0.08
N TYR A 18 5.64 13.92 0.79
CA TYR A 18 4.41 13.46 1.42
C TYR A 18 3.82 14.53 2.35
N ALA A 19 4.66 15.21 3.13
CA ALA A 19 4.24 16.29 4.02
C ALA A 19 3.64 17.50 3.27
N LEU A 20 4.15 17.79 2.06
CA LEU A 20 3.66 18.85 1.17
C LEU A 20 2.35 18.48 0.47
N ALA A 21 2.12 17.20 0.18
CA ALA A 21 0.95 16.71 -0.54
C ALA A 21 -0.28 16.49 0.37
N ARG A 22 -0.41 17.25 1.47
CA ARG A 22 -1.52 17.11 2.42
C ARG A 22 -2.69 18.04 2.07
N GLY A 23 -3.90 17.56 2.35
CA GLY A 23 -5.14 18.28 2.10
C GLY A 23 -5.63 18.17 0.65
N GLU A 24 -6.83 18.67 0.41
CA GLU A 24 -7.48 18.63 -0.90
C GLU A 24 -7.13 19.91 -1.69
N PHE A 25 -6.72 19.76 -2.96
CA PHE A 25 -6.27 20.90 -3.77
C PHE A 25 -7.44 21.86 -4.07
N LEU A 26 -7.42 23.10 -3.58
CA LEU A 26 -8.58 24.02 -3.64
C LEU A 26 -9.79 23.42 -2.92
N GLU A 27 -9.64 23.18 -1.63
CA GLU A 27 -10.70 22.69 -0.73
C GLU A 27 -11.94 23.61 -0.72
N ASP A 28 -11.76 24.92 -0.95
CA ASP A 28 -12.87 25.89 -1.00
C ASP A 28 -13.77 25.74 -2.24
N ASP A 29 -13.29 25.09 -3.30
CA ASP A 29 -14.01 24.97 -4.58
C ASP A 29 -13.92 23.54 -5.15
N LEU A 30 -14.43 22.57 -4.36
CA LEU A 30 -14.37 21.14 -4.66
C LEU A 30 -15.00 20.75 -6.00
N TYR A 31 -15.98 21.51 -6.47
CA TYR A 31 -16.77 21.17 -7.66
C TYR A 31 -16.35 21.93 -8.92
N ALA A 32 -15.34 22.79 -8.85
CA ALA A 32 -14.74 23.42 -10.02
C ALA A 32 -14.29 22.36 -11.03
N ALA A 33 -15.00 22.28 -12.17
CA ALA A 33 -14.73 21.31 -13.22
C ALA A 33 -13.29 21.45 -13.76
N TRP A 34 -12.78 22.68 -13.83
CA TRP A 34 -11.41 22.97 -14.28
C TRP A 34 -10.33 22.46 -13.32
N ALA A 35 -10.65 22.33 -12.02
CA ALA A 35 -9.72 21.86 -11.00
C ALA A 35 -9.64 20.33 -10.93
N GLN A 36 -10.66 19.60 -11.41
CA GLN A 36 -10.72 18.13 -11.33
C GLN A 36 -9.50 17.41 -11.94
N PRO A 37 -9.02 17.77 -13.15
CA PRO A 37 -7.83 17.13 -13.72
C PRO A 37 -6.58 17.36 -12.87
N ARG A 38 -6.48 18.53 -12.23
CA ARG A 38 -5.35 18.89 -11.38
C ARG A 38 -5.40 18.14 -10.05
N ARG A 39 -6.57 18.04 -9.41
CA ARG A 39 -6.79 17.19 -8.21
C ARG A 39 -6.38 15.76 -8.49
N HIS A 40 -6.87 15.17 -9.59
CA HIS A 40 -6.53 13.81 -9.96
C HIS A 40 -5.02 13.61 -10.12
N THR A 41 -4.32 14.56 -10.74
CA THR A 41 -2.86 14.51 -10.90
C THR A 41 -2.14 14.56 -9.55
N ILE A 42 -2.57 15.45 -8.65
CA ILE A 42 -1.97 15.62 -7.32
C ILE A 42 -2.23 14.38 -6.45
N ASN A 43 -3.47 13.87 -6.41
CA ASN A 43 -3.83 12.69 -5.64
C ASN A 43 -3.07 11.45 -6.15
N GLY A 44 -2.94 11.30 -7.47
CA GLY A 44 -2.11 10.25 -8.06
C GLY A 44 -0.63 10.37 -7.70
N ALA A 45 -0.08 11.59 -7.65
CA ALA A 45 1.30 11.81 -7.19
C ALA A 45 1.46 11.47 -5.70
N ARG A 46 0.48 11.86 -4.87
CA ARG A 46 0.43 11.55 -3.44
C ARG A 46 0.43 10.05 -3.18
N HIS A 47 -0.43 9.28 -3.86
CA HIS A 47 -0.45 7.81 -3.72
C HIS A 47 0.89 7.18 -4.12
N ARG A 48 1.53 7.67 -5.19
CA ARG A 48 2.86 7.18 -5.59
C ARG A 48 3.93 7.45 -4.54
N VAL A 49 3.93 8.63 -3.92
CA VAL A 49 4.89 8.97 -2.85
C VAL A 49 4.62 8.10 -1.62
N LEU A 50 3.35 7.92 -1.24
CA LEU A 50 2.95 7.06 -0.12
C LEU A 50 3.50 5.65 -0.28
N PHE A 51 3.24 4.99 -1.41
CA PHE A 51 3.70 3.61 -1.60
C PHE A 51 5.22 3.49 -1.71
N LYS A 52 5.90 4.51 -2.28
CA LYS A 52 7.37 4.54 -2.27
C LYS A 52 7.94 4.68 -0.87
N LEU A 53 7.29 5.43 0.02
CA LEU A 53 7.67 5.51 1.43
C LEU A 53 7.48 4.17 2.13
N VAL A 54 6.31 3.54 1.96
CA VAL A 54 6.03 2.18 2.49
C VAL A 54 7.13 1.22 2.04
N ASP A 55 7.41 1.16 0.75
CA ASP A 55 8.43 0.25 0.20
C ASP A 55 9.83 0.57 0.76
N SER A 56 10.17 1.85 0.94
CA SER A 56 11.46 2.28 1.52
C SER A 56 11.59 1.84 2.98
N TYR A 57 10.54 2.04 3.79
CA TYR A 57 10.52 1.57 5.18
C TYR A 57 10.62 0.05 5.29
N LEU A 58 9.90 -0.69 4.45
CA LEU A 58 9.95 -2.16 4.45
C LEU A 58 11.32 -2.69 4.02
N ASN A 59 11.97 -2.05 3.05
CA ASN A 59 13.34 -2.40 2.64
C ASN A 59 14.37 -2.17 3.76
N ASP A 60 14.13 -1.17 4.61
CA ASP A 60 14.95 -0.88 5.79
C ASP A 60 14.50 -1.67 7.04
N GLU A 61 13.63 -2.68 6.88
CA GLU A 61 13.04 -3.50 7.96
C GLU A 61 12.23 -2.69 9.01
N GLN A 62 11.88 -1.45 8.70
CA GLN A 62 11.08 -0.55 9.53
C GLN A 62 9.58 -0.81 9.32
N VAL A 63 9.10 -1.94 9.80
CA VAL A 63 7.69 -2.37 9.65
C VAL A 63 6.71 -1.40 10.34
N GLY A 64 7.06 -0.85 11.49
CA GLY A 64 6.19 0.07 12.25
C GLY A 64 5.78 1.31 11.46
N PRO A 65 6.73 2.15 11.00
CA PRO A 65 6.42 3.31 10.18
C PRO A 65 5.65 3.00 8.88
N ALA A 66 5.95 1.87 8.23
CA ALA A 66 5.21 1.42 7.05
C ALA A 66 3.73 1.12 7.36
N GLU A 67 3.49 0.43 8.48
CA GLU A 67 2.14 0.11 8.96
C GLU A 67 1.36 1.38 9.34
N GLU A 68 1.99 2.30 10.07
CA GLU A 68 1.38 3.58 10.47
C GLU A 68 0.97 4.41 9.25
N LEU A 69 1.81 4.45 8.21
CA LEU A 69 1.52 5.19 6.99
C LEU A 69 0.33 4.61 6.22
N LEU A 70 0.23 3.28 6.14
CA LEU A 70 -0.89 2.59 5.51
C LEU A 70 -2.19 2.76 6.29
N PHE A 71 -2.12 2.75 7.62
CA PHE A 71 -3.28 3.04 8.46
C PHE A 71 -3.76 4.47 8.26
N ALA A 72 -2.85 5.46 8.26
CA ALA A 72 -3.22 6.85 8.02
C ALA A 72 -3.88 7.04 6.64
N ALA A 73 -3.43 6.30 5.62
CA ALA A 73 -4.07 6.28 4.31
C ALA A 73 -5.53 5.82 4.38
N LEU A 74 -5.80 4.72 5.09
CA LEU A 74 -7.16 4.19 5.26
C LEU A 74 -8.05 5.04 6.19
N GLU A 75 -7.46 5.81 7.11
CA GLU A 75 -8.22 6.79 7.89
C GLU A 75 -8.69 7.96 7.01
N GLU A 76 -7.89 8.36 6.01
CA GLU A 76 -8.24 9.40 5.06
C GLU A 76 -9.24 8.91 4.00
N ASP A 77 -8.95 7.75 3.39
CA ASP A 77 -9.80 7.10 2.40
C ASP A 77 -10.00 5.61 2.75
N PRO A 78 -11.09 5.28 3.47
CA PRO A 78 -11.43 3.90 3.81
C PRO A 78 -11.67 2.99 2.60
N ALA A 79 -11.90 3.55 1.40
CA ALA A 79 -12.14 2.80 0.18
C ALA A 79 -10.86 2.56 -0.64
N ASP A 80 -9.69 3.01 -0.18
CA ASP A 80 -8.40 2.74 -0.83
C ASP A 80 -8.01 1.26 -0.72
N GLU A 81 -8.44 0.48 -1.71
CA GLU A 81 -8.18 -0.96 -1.79
C GLU A 81 -6.68 -1.30 -1.94
N ASP A 82 -5.87 -0.41 -2.53
CA ASP A 82 -4.43 -0.63 -2.71
C ASP A 82 -3.69 -0.53 -1.36
N ALA A 83 -4.03 0.49 -0.55
CA ALA A 83 -3.53 0.63 0.81
C ALA A 83 -4.00 -0.53 1.70
N LEU A 84 -5.28 -0.91 1.60
CA LEU A 84 -5.85 -2.05 2.31
C LEU A 84 -5.09 -3.35 2.01
N CYS A 85 -4.87 -3.67 0.73
CA CYS A 85 -4.22 -4.92 0.35
C CYS A 85 -2.81 -5.03 0.91
N ARG A 86 -2.01 -3.96 0.82
CA ARG A 86 -0.65 -3.92 1.37
C ARG A 86 -0.63 -4.09 2.88
N LEU A 87 -1.55 -3.43 3.58
CA LEU A 87 -1.68 -3.55 5.03
C LEU A 87 -2.14 -4.94 5.45
N MET A 88 -3.10 -5.54 4.74
CA MET A 88 -3.55 -6.91 5.02
C MET A 88 -2.41 -7.93 4.90
N ILE A 89 -1.52 -7.77 3.91
CA ILE A 89 -0.32 -8.61 3.77
C ILE A 89 0.60 -8.43 4.97
N LEU A 90 0.93 -7.17 5.31
CA LEU A 90 1.82 -6.84 6.42
C LEU A 90 1.32 -7.40 7.77
N LEU A 91 0.02 -7.29 8.03
CA LEU A 91 -0.61 -7.83 9.24
C LEU A 91 -0.56 -9.35 9.29
N VAL A 92 -0.76 -10.04 8.16
CA VAL A 92 -0.70 -11.50 8.11
C VAL A 92 0.72 -12.02 8.33
N GLU A 93 1.74 -11.32 7.83
CA GLU A 93 3.15 -11.62 8.10
C GLU A 93 3.50 -11.49 9.59
N GLN A 94 2.82 -10.59 10.30
CA GLN A 94 2.90 -10.44 11.76
C GLN A 94 1.94 -11.37 12.53
N GLU A 95 1.35 -12.37 11.87
CA GLU A 95 0.35 -13.30 12.44
C GLU A 95 -0.97 -12.64 12.92
N ARG A 96 -1.20 -11.36 12.60
CA ARG A 96 -2.39 -10.56 12.94
C ARG A 96 -3.51 -10.73 11.92
N ARG A 97 -3.77 -11.98 11.54
CA ARG A 97 -4.73 -12.32 10.49
C ARG A 97 -6.16 -11.83 10.74
N GLN A 98 -6.65 -11.93 11.98
CA GLN A 98 -8.01 -11.50 12.28
C GLN A 98 -8.18 -9.99 12.08
N GLU A 99 -7.15 -9.21 12.37
CA GLU A 99 -7.15 -7.77 12.18
C GLU A 99 -7.21 -7.41 10.68
N ALA A 100 -6.41 -8.08 9.85
CA ALA A 100 -6.47 -7.93 8.39
C ALA A 100 -7.88 -8.19 7.84
N LEU A 101 -8.56 -9.23 8.32
CA LEU A 101 -9.92 -9.55 7.88
C LEU A 101 -10.97 -8.56 8.39
N ASN A 102 -10.78 -7.97 9.57
CA ASN A 102 -11.66 -6.93 10.09
C ASN A 102 -11.56 -5.64 9.26
N LEU A 103 -10.34 -5.27 8.83
CA LEU A 103 -10.12 -4.13 7.93
C LEU A 103 -10.77 -4.34 6.56
N TYR A 104 -10.63 -5.56 6.00
CA TYR A 104 -11.32 -5.93 4.78
C TYR A 104 -12.83 -5.78 4.92
N GLN A 105 -13.42 -6.31 6.01
CA GLN A 105 -14.87 -6.22 6.22
C GLN A 105 -15.33 -4.76 6.32
N TYR A 106 -14.57 -3.93 7.02
CA TYR A 106 -14.88 -2.51 7.13
C TYR A 106 -14.84 -1.80 5.77
N THR A 107 -13.82 -2.08 4.95
CA THR A 107 -13.69 -1.50 3.61
C THR A 107 -14.81 -1.99 2.68
N GLU A 108 -15.17 -3.27 2.76
CA GLU A 108 -16.30 -3.86 2.03
C GLU A 108 -17.62 -3.17 2.41
N ASP A 109 -17.84 -2.90 3.70
CA ASP A 109 -19.02 -2.18 4.17
C ASP A 109 -19.06 -0.74 3.61
N VAL A 110 -17.92 -0.04 3.57
CA VAL A 110 -17.82 1.33 3.00
C VAL A 110 -18.12 1.32 1.51
N LEU A 111 -17.49 0.44 0.74
CA LEU A 111 -17.73 0.32 -0.70
C LEU A 111 -19.18 -0.01 -1.00
N GLN A 112 -19.80 -0.88 -0.19
CA GLN A 112 -21.22 -1.22 -0.34
C GLN A 112 -22.13 -0.01 -0.10
N GLU A 113 -21.82 0.86 0.87
CA GLU A 113 -22.53 2.12 1.11
C GLU A 113 -22.42 3.06 -0.11
N GLU A 114 -21.31 2.99 -0.84
CA GLU A 114 -21.06 3.72 -2.09
C GLU A 114 -21.58 3.01 -3.35
N GLN A 115 -22.29 1.87 -3.20
CA GLN A 115 -22.80 1.03 -4.29
C GLN A 115 -21.69 0.47 -5.19
N ALA A 116 -20.49 0.33 -4.64
CA ALA A 116 -19.34 -0.32 -5.26
C ALA A 116 -19.13 -1.73 -4.67
N GLU A 117 -18.47 -2.60 -5.44
CA GLU A 117 -17.98 -3.89 -4.95
C GLU A 117 -16.46 -3.85 -4.83
N PRO A 118 -15.86 -4.53 -3.84
CA PRO A 118 -14.40 -4.66 -3.79
C PRO A 118 -13.85 -5.32 -5.05
N ALA A 119 -12.70 -4.83 -5.50
CA ALA A 119 -11.97 -5.36 -6.62
C ALA A 119 -11.74 -6.87 -6.47
N VAL A 120 -11.71 -7.57 -7.60
CA VAL A 120 -11.52 -9.03 -7.65
C VAL A 120 -10.27 -9.46 -6.89
N TYR A 121 -9.19 -8.68 -7.02
CA TYR A 121 -7.94 -8.92 -6.34
C TYR A 121 -8.07 -8.85 -4.80
N THR A 122 -8.72 -7.81 -4.28
CA THR A 122 -8.96 -7.59 -2.85
C THR A 122 -9.77 -8.73 -2.23
N ARG A 123 -10.84 -9.16 -2.91
CA ARG A 123 -11.66 -10.31 -2.49
C ARG A 123 -10.87 -11.61 -2.46
N GLU A 124 -10.05 -11.83 -3.47
CA GLU A 124 -9.20 -13.01 -3.57
C GLU A 124 -8.14 -13.05 -2.47
N LEU A 125 -7.52 -11.91 -2.15
CA LEU A 125 -6.61 -11.78 -1.02
C LEU A 125 -7.31 -12.14 0.30
N ALA A 126 -8.47 -11.54 0.58
CA ALA A 126 -9.25 -11.86 1.78
C ALA A 126 -9.62 -13.35 1.85
N ARG A 127 -10.03 -13.95 0.73
CA ARG A 127 -10.33 -15.39 0.64
C ARG A 127 -9.11 -16.24 0.98
N ARG A 128 -7.92 -15.94 0.44
CA ARG A 128 -6.68 -16.67 0.74
C ARG A 128 -6.29 -16.55 2.21
N ILE A 129 -6.41 -15.34 2.77
CA ILE A 129 -6.19 -15.10 4.20
C ILE A 129 -7.15 -15.98 5.00
N ARG A 130 -8.47 -15.99 4.71
CA ARG A 130 -9.46 -16.87 5.38
C ARG A 130 -9.15 -18.37 5.27
N GLN A 131 -8.41 -18.80 4.25
CA GLN A 131 -8.02 -20.20 4.09
C GLN A 131 -6.70 -20.54 4.79
N GLY A 132 -5.98 -19.57 5.34
CA GLY A 132 -4.67 -19.79 5.95
C GLY A 132 -3.58 -20.13 4.94
N LEU A 133 -3.81 -19.77 3.68
CA LEU A 133 -2.78 -19.93 2.66
C LEU A 133 -1.68 -18.91 2.91
N VAL A 134 -0.45 -19.40 3.03
CA VAL A 134 0.73 -18.58 3.30
C VAL A 134 0.92 -17.62 2.12
N LEU A 135 0.79 -16.31 2.36
CA LEU A 135 0.92 -15.27 1.34
C LEU A 135 2.38 -14.89 1.04
N ARG A 136 3.35 -15.75 1.41
CA ARG A 136 4.79 -15.44 1.33
C ARG A 136 5.23 -15.06 -0.09
N GLU A 137 4.53 -15.54 -1.11
CA GLU A 137 4.80 -15.20 -2.50
C GLU A 137 4.30 -13.79 -2.89
N LEU A 138 3.27 -13.23 -2.22
CA LEU A 138 2.71 -11.91 -2.57
C LEU A 138 3.48 -10.75 -1.95
N GLY A 139 4.07 -10.91 -0.76
CA GLY A 139 5.01 -9.92 -0.21
C GLY A 139 6.17 -9.69 -1.19
N GLU A 140 6.69 -10.76 -1.79
CA GLU A 140 7.68 -10.67 -2.87
C GLU A 140 7.14 -9.90 -4.09
N TYR A 141 5.87 -10.01 -4.47
CA TYR A 141 5.31 -9.25 -5.61
C TYR A 141 5.05 -7.76 -5.30
N TYR A 142 4.62 -7.36 -4.11
CA TYR A 142 4.44 -5.94 -3.78
C TYR A 142 5.76 -5.21 -3.54
N THR A 143 6.71 -5.86 -2.83
CA THR A 143 8.07 -5.35 -2.65
C THR A 143 8.84 -5.37 -3.97
N ALA A 144 8.68 -6.41 -4.81
CA ALA A 144 9.31 -6.45 -6.13
C ALA A 144 8.63 -5.55 -7.16
N MET A 145 7.34 -5.23 -7.07
CA MET A 145 6.72 -4.21 -7.94
C MET A 145 7.16 -2.79 -7.55
N GLY A 146 7.38 -2.53 -6.26
CA GLY A 146 8.09 -1.34 -5.77
C GLY A 146 9.54 -1.29 -6.24
N ALA A 147 10.26 -2.42 -6.21
CA ALA A 147 11.63 -2.50 -6.72
C ALA A 147 11.72 -2.41 -8.25
N GLN A 148 10.72 -2.90 -9.00
CA GLN A 148 10.65 -2.82 -10.46
C GLN A 148 10.53 -1.38 -10.97
N THR A 149 10.17 -0.41 -10.12
CA THR A 149 10.21 1.01 -10.50
C THR A 149 11.64 1.60 -10.50
N LEU A 150 12.64 0.90 -9.94
CA LEU A 150 14.05 1.27 -10.06
C LEU A 150 14.79 0.45 -11.15
N SER A 151 14.27 -0.71 -11.54
CA SER A 151 14.91 -1.54 -12.58
C SER A 151 14.56 -1.13 -14.03
N ARG A 152 13.64 -0.18 -14.23
CA ARG A 152 13.14 0.19 -15.58
C ARG A 152 13.79 1.45 -16.19
N LEU A 153 14.85 1.97 -15.57
CA LEU A 153 15.66 3.08 -16.12
C LEU A 153 17.15 2.72 -16.12
N GLY A 154 17.49 1.73 -16.94
CA GLY A 154 18.86 1.38 -17.31
C GLY A 154 18.89 0.86 -18.74
N LEU A 155 18.79 1.76 -19.72
CA LEU A 155 19.17 1.47 -21.09
C LEU A 155 20.71 1.46 -21.14
N ASP A 156 21.30 0.37 -21.60
CA ASP A 156 22.30 0.40 -22.67
C ASP A 156 22.59 -1.02 -23.15
N GLY A 157 22.46 -1.22 -24.46
CA GLY A 157 22.56 -2.51 -25.12
C GLY A 157 23.99 -2.90 -25.47
N VAL A 158 24.20 -4.22 -25.60
CA VAL A 158 25.17 -4.79 -26.53
C VAL A 158 24.61 -6.12 -27.05
N SER A 159 24.51 -6.21 -28.37
CA SER A 159 24.34 -7.43 -29.14
C SER A 159 25.58 -8.34 -29.00
N ARG A 160 25.39 -9.64 -28.73
CA ARG A 160 26.04 -10.76 -29.45
C ARG A 160 25.68 -12.14 -28.87
N ASP A 161 25.27 -13.00 -29.80
CA ASP A 161 25.61 -14.42 -30.00
C ASP A 161 25.59 -15.45 -28.87
N HIS A 162 24.85 -16.53 -29.18
CA HIS A 162 25.24 -17.95 -29.13
C HIS A 162 26.22 -18.41 -28.04
N GLY A 163 25.76 -19.38 -27.23
CA GLY A 163 26.64 -20.38 -26.62
C GLY A 163 26.26 -20.80 -25.21
N ASP A 164 25.57 -21.94 -25.15
CA ASP A 164 25.71 -23.01 -24.17
C ASP A 164 26.00 -22.78 -22.67
N CYS A 165 25.21 -23.55 -21.91
CA CYS A 165 25.58 -24.29 -20.71
C CYS A 165 26.13 -23.52 -19.51
N PHE A 166 25.27 -23.22 -18.53
CA PHE A 166 25.65 -23.39 -17.12
C PHE A 166 24.50 -23.93 -16.28
N SER A 167 24.70 -25.15 -15.79
CA SER A 167 23.82 -25.88 -14.88
C SER A 167 23.86 -25.21 -13.51
N ALA A 168 22.85 -24.40 -13.17
CA ALA A 168 22.66 -23.90 -11.80
C ALA A 168 21.74 -24.87 -11.06
N LYS A 169 22.35 -25.73 -10.24
CA LYS A 169 21.65 -26.55 -9.25
C LYS A 169 20.74 -25.64 -8.43
N ARG A 170 19.43 -25.85 -8.54
CA ARG A 170 18.40 -25.23 -7.70
C ARG A 170 18.59 -25.73 -6.28
N ALA A 171 19.39 -25.02 -5.49
CA ALA A 171 19.48 -25.24 -4.06
C ALA A 171 18.11 -24.88 -3.47
N ARG A 172 17.35 -25.90 -3.05
CA ARG A 172 16.20 -25.69 -2.16
C ARG A 172 16.76 -25.14 -0.85
N LEU A 173 16.75 -23.82 -0.71
CA LEU A 173 16.92 -23.19 0.59
C LEU A 173 15.66 -23.49 1.39
N THR A 174 15.70 -24.58 2.16
CA THR A 174 14.86 -24.71 3.34
C THR A 174 15.32 -23.64 4.32
N VAL A 175 14.75 -22.45 4.20
CA VAL A 175 14.87 -21.42 5.22
C VAL A 175 14.04 -21.93 6.40
N THR A 176 14.75 -22.53 7.36
CA THR A 176 14.23 -22.71 8.71
C THR A 176 13.88 -21.33 9.24
N ALA A 177 12.59 -21.11 9.49
CA ALA A 177 12.09 -19.90 10.10
C ALA A 177 12.86 -19.67 11.42
N ALA A 178 13.72 -18.65 11.42
CA ALA A 178 14.29 -18.16 12.65
C ALA A 178 13.14 -17.60 13.49
N PRO A 179 13.03 -17.93 14.79
CA PRO A 179 12.00 -17.34 15.63
C PRO A 179 12.28 -15.83 15.70
N CYS A 180 11.35 -15.03 15.19
CA CYS A 180 11.38 -13.57 15.26
C CYS A 180 11.48 -13.16 16.74
N ARG A 181 12.70 -12.93 17.23
CA ARG A 181 12.94 -12.39 18.56
C ARG A 181 12.62 -10.90 18.52
N GLY A 182 11.47 -10.54 19.07
CA GLY A 182 11.25 -9.21 19.64
C GLY A 182 10.77 -8.13 18.69
N GLN A 183 9.84 -8.43 17.78
CA GLN A 183 9.00 -7.35 17.24
C GLN A 183 8.15 -6.81 18.39
N THR A 184 8.45 -5.61 18.86
CA THR A 184 7.54 -4.87 19.74
C THR A 184 6.21 -4.71 19.00
N PRO A 185 5.07 -5.10 19.58
CA PRO A 185 3.78 -4.92 18.92
C PRO A 185 3.62 -3.43 18.58
N SER A 186 3.28 -3.15 17.31
CA SER A 186 2.99 -1.79 16.86
C SER A 186 1.99 -1.15 17.84
N PRO A 187 2.28 0.04 18.41
CA PRO A 187 1.39 0.70 19.36
C PRO A 187 0.09 1.17 18.69
N TYR A 188 0.07 1.25 17.36
CA TYR A 188 -1.09 1.60 16.57
C TYR A 188 -2.05 0.41 16.45
N ARG A 189 -3.06 0.40 17.33
CA ARG A 189 -4.30 -0.33 17.07
C ARG A 189 -5.19 0.57 16.23
N TYR A 190 -5.33 0.27 14.95
CA TYR A 190 -6.32 0.92 14.12
C TYR A 190 -7.69 0.73 14.72
N ARG A 191 -8.29 1.84 15.14
CA ARG A 191 -9.67 1.85 15.58
C ARG A 191 -10.48 2.10 14.34
N LEU A 192 -11.15 1.05 13.86
CA LEU A 192 -12.20 1.17 12.85
C LEU A 192 -13.04 2.42 13.16
N PRO A 193 -13.07 3.44 12.28
CA PRO A 193 -13.88 4.61 12.49
C PRO A 193 -15.32 4.17 12.76
N ARG A 194 -15.94 4.67 13.84
CA ARG A 194 -17.35 4.40 14.09
C ARG A 194 -18.13 4.86 12.85
N ARG A 195 -18.89 3.94 12.24
CA ARG A 195 -19.72 4.20 11.04
C ARG A 195 -20.29 5.61 11.11
N ARG A 196 -19.94 6.45 10.12
CA ARG A 196 -20.55 7.77 9.96
C ARG A 196 -22.00 7.49 9.59
N SER A 197 -22.86 7.41 10.59
CA SER A 197 -24.30 7.29 10.38
C SER A 197 -24.75 8.57 9.68
N LEU A 198 -24.82 8.52 8.35
CA LEU A 198 -25.56 9.48 7.55
C LEU A 198 -27.00 9.41 8.06
N ARG A 199 -27.34 10.29 9.00
CA ARG A 199 -28.73 10.55 9.37
C ARG A 199 -29.41 10.97 8.07
N GLN A 200 -30.23 10.08 7.53
CA GLN A 200 -31.19 10.40 6.50
C GLN A 200 -32.07 11.52 7.06
N THR A 201 -31.80 12.76 6.65
CA THR A 201 -32.75 13.85 6.81
C THR A 201 -33.88 13.57 5.81
N ALA A 202 -34.89 12.83 6.27
CA ALA A 202 -36.13 12.70 5.53
C ALA A 202 -36.73 14.11 5.35
N PRO A 203 -37.12 14.52 4.12
CA PRO A 203 -37.86 15.76 3.97
C PRO A 203 -39.24 15.55 4.59
N THR A 204 -39.50 16.27 5.68
CA THR A 204 -40.87 16.46 6.18
C THR A 204 -41.55 17.42 5.20
N VAL A 205 -42.29 16.87 4.24
CA VAL A 205 -43.24 17.67 3.44
C VAL A 205 -44.62 17.44 4.06
N GLY A 206 -45.13 18.49 4.70
CA GLY A 206 -46.54 18.63 5.06
C GLY A 206 -47.36 19.21 3.92
#